data_AF-A0A940M1H1-F1
#
_entry.id   AF-A0A940M1H1-F1
#
_cell.length_a   1.000
_cell.length_b   1.000
_cell.length_c   1.000
_cell.angle_alpha   90.00
_cell.angle_beta   90.00
_cell.angle_gamma   90.00
#
_symmetry.space_group_name_H-M   'P 1'
#
loop_
_entity.id
_entity.type
_entity.pdbx_description
1 polymer ?
#
loop_
_entity_poly.entity_id
_entity_poly.type
_entity_poly.pdbx_seq_one_letter_code
_entity_poly.pdbx_strand_id
1 'polypeptide(L)'
;MQKQFSFSLAPEQLWQAINPWSFYQQGAQFGLINIDLGATAYPETEQRILDEVGSYGRQLGRIGDVLEVLLDHVRLEDLSPQEADAIAILRGQLAAVRKVKERSLPAEGAA
;
A
#
# COMPACT_ATOMS: atom_id res chain seq x y z
N MET A 1 15.82 -48.46 -12.72
CA MET A 1 15.52 -47.02 -12.77
C MET A 1 15.00 -46.60 -11.39
N GLN A 2 15.85 -46.07 -10.52
CA GLN A 2 15.48 -45.66 -9.16
C GLN A 2 14.92 -44.24 -9.20
N LYS A 3 13.64 -44.06 -8.84
CA LYS A 3 13.03 -42.72 -8.70
C LYS A 3 13.51 -42.10 -7.39
N GLN A 4 14.32 -41.06 -7.51
CA GLN A 4 14.68 -40.20 -6.38
C GLN A 4 13.43 -39.42 -5.95
N PHE A 5 12.97 -39.69 -4.73
CA PHE A 5 11.92 -38.90 -4.09
C PHE A 5 12.57 -37.62 -3.57
N SER A 6 12.41 -36.53 -4.31
CA SER A 6 12.77 -35.19 -3.84
C SER A 6 11.68 -34.72 -2.87
N PHE A 7 11.98 -34.79 -1.57
CA PHE A 7 11.11 -34.25 -0.53
C PHE A 7 11.40 -32.75 -0.40
N SER A 8 10.57 -31.90 -1.01
CA SER A 8 10.62 -30.45 -0.79
C SER A 8 9.70 -30.09 0.37
N LEU A 9 10.26 -29.50 1.43
CA LEU A 9 9.49 -28.96 2.56
C LEU A 9 8.88 -27.58 2.26
N ALA A 10 9.20 -26.99 1.11
CA ALA A 10 8.70 -25.70 0.69
C ALA A 10 7.59 -25.86 -0.37
N PRO A 11 6.52 -25.05 -0.31
CA PRO A 11 5.41 -25.10 -1.25
C PRO A 11 5.84 -24.71 -2.67
N GLU A 12 5.19 -25.28 -3.69
CA GLU A 12 5.52 -25.04 -5.10
C GLU A 12 5.14 -23.63 -5.60
N GLN A 13 4.24 -22.94 -4.89
CA GLN A 13 3.86 -21.55 -5.16
C GLN A 13 3.88 -20.74 -3.86
N LEU A 14 4.59 -19.62 -3.87
CA LEU A 14 4.69 -18.68 -2.75
C LEU A 14 3.65 -17.56 -2.95
N TRP A 15 2.50 -17.67 -2.28
CA TRP A 15 1.52 -16.60 -2.20
C TRP A 15 1.65 -15.90 -0.85
N GLN A 16 2.19 -14.68 -0.83
CA GLN A 16 2.23 -13.84 0.37
C GLN A 16 1.21 -12.72 0.22
N ALA A 17 0.03 -12.91 0.78
CA ALA A 17 -0.92 -11.83 0.93
C ALA A 17 -0.40 -10.87 2.01
N ILE A 18 0.20 -9.75 1.60
CA ILE A 18 0.49 -8.65 2.53
C ILE A 18 -0.85 -8.01 2.87
N ASN A 19 -1.45 -8.42 3.99
CA ASN A 19 -2.65 -7.78 4.51
C ASN A 19 -2.24 -6.62 5.43
N PRO A 20 -2.54 -5.36 5.11
CA PRO A 20 -2.19 -4.24 5.98
C PRO A 20 -2.83 -4.34 7.38
N TRP A 21 -3.88 -5.14 7.54
CA TRP A 21 -4.52 -5.42 8.82
C TRP A 21 -3.76 -6.43 9.69
N SER A 22 -2.89 -7.29 9.13
CA SER A 22 -2.05 -8.18 9.95
C SER A 22 -0.98 -7.42 10.74
N PHE A 23 -0.72 -6.15 10.41
CA PHE A 23 0.21 -5.29 11.15
C PHE A 23 -0.37 -4.78 12.49
N TYR A 24 -1.69 -4.69 12.60
CA TYR A 24 -2.36 -4.20 13.82
C TYR A 24 -2.64 -5.31 14.85
N GLN A 25 -2.50 -6.57 14.46
CA GLN A 25 -2.58 -7.70 15.38
C GLN A 25 -1.17 -8.09 15.79
N GLN A 26 -0.65 -7.45 16.86
CA GLN A 26 0.51 -8.00 17.56
C GLN A 26 0.16 -9.45 17.98
N GLY A 27 0.74 -10.43 17.28
CA GLY A 27 0.52 -11.86 17.53
C GLY A 27 -0.27 -12.64 16.48
N ALA A 28 -0.59 -12.09 15.30
CA ALA A 28 -1.19 -12.89 14.20
C ALA A 28 -0.14 -13.82 13.53
N GLN A 29 0.31 -14.83 14.27
CA GLN A 29 1.02 -15.98 13.74
C GLN A 29 0.02 -16.91 13.03
N PHE A 30 -0.16 -16.72 11.73
CA PHE A 30 -0.79 -17.74 10.88
C PHE A 30 0.26 -18.29 9.92
N GLY A 31 1.07 -19.25 10.40
CA GLY A 31 2.00 -20.01 9.59
C GLY A 31 3.26 -20.41 10.35
N LEU A 32 3.80 -21.59 10.05
CA LEU A 32 5.03 -22.16 10.61
C LEU A 32 6.32 -21.39 10.20
N ILE A 33 6.19 -20.18 9.66
CA ILE A 33 7.27 -19.37 9.10
C ILE A 33 7.10 -17.94 9.62
N ASN A 34 8.11 -17.43 10.31
CA ASN A 34 8.18 -16.01 10.66
C ASN A 34 8.33 -15.19 9.36
N ILE A 35 7.33 -14.36 9.06
CA ILE A 35 7.45 -13.37 7.98
C ILE A 35 8.14 -12.15 8.60
N ASP A 36 9.47 -12.12 8.51
CA ASP A 36 10.27 -10.94 8.82
C ASP A 36 10.14 -9.95 7.66
N LEU A 37 9.27 -8.96 7.80
CA LEU A 37 8.95 -7.95 6.77
C LEU A 37 10.03 -6.86 6.63
N GLY A 38 11.23 -7.15 7.12
CA GLY A 38 12.40 -6.32 6.99
C GLY A 38 13.04 -6.21 8.35
N ALA A 39 14.32 -6.56 8.41
CA ALA A 39 15.23 -6.14 9.46
C ALA A 39 15.36 -4.61 9.39
N THR A 40 14.31 -3.87 9.73
CA THR A 40 14.43 -2.46 10.06
C THR A 40 15.32 -2.41 11.28
N ALA A 41 16.41 -1.65 11.19
CA ALA A 41 17.37 -1.53 12.28
C ALA A 41 16.71 -1.03 13.58
N TYR A 42 15.51 -0.44 13.49
CA TYR A 42 14.78 0.17 14.60
C TYR A 42 13.25 -0.08 14.52
N PRO A 43 12.77 -1.29 14.86
CA PRO A 43 11.34 -1.64 14.80
C PRO A 43 10.45 -0.74 15.66
N GLU A 44 10.95 -0.28 16.82
CA GLU A 44 10.23 0.64 17.69
C GLU A 44 9.99 2.01 17.02
N THR A 45 10.94 2.47 16.18
CA THR A 45 10.80 3.73 15.45
C THR A 45 9.73 3.60 14.38
N GLU A 46 9.73 2.48 13.66
CA GLU A 46 8.72 2.18 12.64
C GLU A 46 7.32 2.13 13.23
N GLN A 47 7.15 1.46 14.37
CA GLN A 47 5.88 1.40 15.07
C GLN A 47 5.38 2.80 15.47
N ARG A 48 6.27 3.64 16.01
CA ARG A 48 5.93 5.02 16.37
C ARG A 48 5.52 5.85 15.16
N ILE A 49 6.15 5.67 14.00
CA ILE A 49 5.74 6.35 12.76
C ILE A 49 4.31 5.94 12.39
N LEU A 50 3.99 4.64 12.43
CA LEU A 50 2.65 4.15 12.12
C LEU A 50 1.60 4.68 13.10
N ASP A 51 1.94 4.79 14.39
CA ASP A 51 1.02 5.25 15.44
C ASP A 51 0.82 6.77 15.41
N GLU A 52 1.90 7.56 15.28
CA GLU A 52 1.88 9.02 15.38
C GLU A 52 1.59 9.70 14.02
N VAL A 53 2.14 9.15 12.93
CA VAL A 53 2.01 9.71 11.56
C VAL A 53 0.95 8.96 10.75
N GLY A 54 0.57 7.75 11.15
CA GLY A 54 -0.40 6.94 10.43
C GLY A 54 0.21 6.16 9.26
N SER A 55 -0.60 5.25 8.72
CA SER A 55 -0.16 4.28 7.72
C SER A 55 0.47 4.92 6.48
N TYR A 56 1.38 4.19 5.82
CA TYR A 56 1.97 4.62 4.56
C TYR A 56 0.94 4.93 3.47
N GLY A 57 -0.19 4.22 3.44
CA GLY A 57 -1.30 4.54 2.52
C GLY A 57 -1.89 5.93 2.77
N ARG A 58 -1.95 6.36 4.04
CA ARG A 58 -2.37 7.73 4.41
C ARG A 58 -1.34 8.75 3.95
N GLN A 59 -0.06 8.48 4.16
CA GLN A 59 1.03 9.36 3.77
C GLN A 59 1.12 9.53 2.24
N LEU A 60 1.05 8.43 1.49
CA LEU A 60 0.98 8.45 0.02
C LEU A 60 -0.25 9.18 -0.49
N GLY A 61 -1.40 9.01 0.16
CA GLY A 61 -2.60 9.77 -0.16
C GLY A 61 -2.38 11.28 -0.04
N ARG A 62 -1.70 11.74 1.03
CA ARG A 62 -1.37 13.16 1.21
C ARG A 62 -0.41 13.69 0.16
N ILE A 63 0.60 12.90 -0.21
CA ILE A 63 1.51 13.26 -1.30
C ILE A 63 0.74 13.39 -2.61
N GLY A 64 -0.16 12.45 -2.89
CA GLY A 64 -1.05 12.50 -4.04
C GLY A 64 -1.93 13.75 -4.07
N ASP A 65 -2.56 14.09 -2.95
CA ASP A 65 -3.38 15.32 -2.82
C ASP A 65 -2.57 16.58 -3.14
N VAL A 66 -1.33 16.68 -2.63
CA VAL A 66 -0.44 17.82 -2.91
C VAL A 66 -0.02 17.86 -4.37
N LEU A 67 0.34 16.72 -4.96
CA LEU A 67 0.68 16.63 -6.38
C LEU A 67 -0.48 17.06 -7.28
N GLU A 68 -1.72 16.68 -6.95
CA GLU A 68 -2.90 17.10 -7.70
C GLU A 68 -3.05 18.64 -7.68
N VAL A 69 -2.89 19.26 -6.51
CA VAL A 69 -2.91 20.72 -6.38
C VAL A 69 -1.81 21.36 -7.22
N LEU A 70 -0.57 20.85 -7.18
CA LEU A 70 0.53 21.38 -7.97
C LEU A 70 0.26 21.25 -9.48
N LEU A 71 -0.27 20.11 -9.92
CA LEU A 71 -0.63 19.85 -11.30
C LEU A 71 -1.74 20.77 -11.82
N ASP A 72 -2.58 21.32 -10.93
CA ASP A 72 -3.60 22.32 -11.28
C ASP A 72 -3.02 23.74 -11.47
N HIS A 73 -1.77 23.99 -11.04
CA HIS A 73 -1.13 25.31 -11.07
C HIS A 73 0.04 25.42 -12.07
N VAL A 74 0.39 24.33 -12.76
CA VAL A 74 1.48 24.32 -13.75
C VAL A 74 0.94 24.24 -15.18
N ARG A 75 1.73 24.69 -16.16
CA ARG A 75 1.40 24.53 -17.58
C ARG A 75 1.74 23.11 -18.02
N LEU A 76 0.76 22.42 -18.62
CA LEU A 76 0.88 21.04 -19.09
C LEU A 76 0.82 20.93 -20.63
N GLU A 77 1.03 22.04 -21.32
CA GLU A 77 0.81 22.19 -22.77
C GLU A 77 1.86 21.48 -23.64
N ASP A 78 3.09 21.33 -23.13
CA ASP A 78 4.25 20.82 -23.88
C ASP A 78 4.68 19.41 -23.44
N LEU A 79 3.78 18.65 -22.83
CA LEU A 79 4.06 17.28 -22.40
C LEU A 79 4.12 16.33 -23.59
N SER A 80 5.09 15.42 -23.54
CA SER A 80 5.06 14.23 -24.39
C SER A 80 3.80 13.39 -24.08
N PRO A 81 3.33 12.57 -25.03
CA PRO A 81 2.21 11.67 -24.78
C PRO A 81 2.39 10.78 -23.55
N GLN A 82 3.63 10.34 -23.28
CA GLN A 82 3.95 9.50 -22.12
C GLN A 82 3.82 10.25 -20.79
N GLU A 83 4.26 11.52 -20.74
CA GLU A 83 4.12 12.34 -19.53
C GLU A 83 2.66 12.70 -19.26
N ALA A 84 1.90 13.02 -20.31
CA ALA A 84 0.46 13.28 -20.20
C ALA A 84 -0.31 12.04 -19.71
N ASP A 85 0.04 10.85 -20.20
CA ASP A 85 -0.54 9.58 -19.76
C ASP A 85 -0.24 9.29 -18.28
N ALA A 86 1.00 9.49 -17.84
CA ALA A 86 1.39 9.30 -16.44
C ALA A 86 0.59 10.21 -15.48
N ILE A 87 0.36 11.47 -15.87
CA ILE A 87 -0.47 12.41 -15.10
C ILE A 87 -1.94 11.97 -15.09
N ALA A 88 -2.47 11.52 -16.23
CA ALA A 88 -3.84 11.04 -16.33
C ALA A 88 -4.07 9.80 -15.44
N ILE A 89 -3.12 8.86 -15.43
CA ILE A 89 -3.14 7.67 -14.57
C ILE A 89 -3.14 8.09 -13.10
N LEU A 90 -2.25 9.01 -12.69
CA LEU A 90 -2.20 9.49 -11.31
C LEU A 90 -3.54 10.10 -10.88
N ARG A 91 -4.11 11.01 -11.68
CA ARG A 91 -5.42 11.64 -11.39
C ARG A 91 -6.54 10.60 -11.28
N GLY A 92 -6.54 9.61 -12.18
CA GLY A 92 -7.48 8.49 -12.14
C GLY A 92 -7.37 7.65 -10.86
N GLN A 93 -6.14 7.34 -10.43
CA GLN A 93 -5.89 6.60 -9.20
C GLN A 93 -6.36 7.38 -7.96
N LEU A 94 -6.06 8.68 -7.88
CA LEU A 94 -6.51 9.53 -6.77
C LEU A 94 -8.04 9.61 -6.71
N ALA A 95 -8.72 9.75 -7.86
CA ALA A 95 -10.17 9.71 -7.94
C ALA A 95 -10.77 8.36 -7.47
N ALA A 96 -10.16 7.24 -7.87
CA ALA A 96 -10.58 5.92 -7.42
C ALA A 96 -10.44 5.76 -5.89
N VAL A 97 -9.33 6.24 -5.32
CA VAL A 97 -9.10 6.25 -3.87
C VAL A 97 -10.16 7.09 -3.15
N ARG A 98 -10.49 8.29 -3.64
CA ARG A 98 -11.58 9.12 -3.07
C ARG A 98 -12.91 8.38 -3.05
N LYS A 99 -13.29 7.76 -4.17
CA LYS A 99 -14.53 6.96 -4.27
C LYS A 99 -14.56 5.78 -3.29
N VAL A 100 -13.41 5.14 -3.01
CA VAL A 100 -13.34 4.11 -1.97
C VAL A 100 -13.55 4.72 -0.59
N LYS A 101 -12.86 5.82 -0.26
CA LYS A 101 -13.00 6.52 1.02
C LYS A 101 -14.43 7.00 1.27
N GLU A 102 -15.07 7.62 0.28
CA GLU A 102 -16.45 8.11 0.36
C GLU A 102 -17.47 6.99 0.65
N ARG A 103 -17.26 5.80 0.07
CA ARG A 103 -18.12 4.63 0.35
C ARG A 103 -17.89 4.03 1.73
N SER A 104 -16.71 4.24 2.31
CA SER A 104 -16.32 3.65 3.59
C SER A 104 -16.54 4.57 4.78
N LEU A 105 -16.70 5.88 4.55
CA LEU A 105 -17.07 6.84 5.59
C LEU A 105 -18.59 6.75 5.83
N PRO A 106 -19.06 6.48 7.07
CA PRO A 106 -20.47 6.62 7.40
C PRO A 106 -20.90 8.07 7.17
N ALA A 107 -22.15 8.28 6.75
CA ALA A 107 -22.75 9.60 6.60
C ALA A 107 -22.91 10.28 7.97
N GLU A 108 -21.82 10.81 8.54
CA GLU A 108 -21.88 11.68 9.70
C GLU A 108 -22.41 13.04 9.25
N GLY A 109 -23.71 13.27 9.46
CA GLY A 109 -24.37 14.53 9.14
C GLY A 109 -25.91 14.52 9.06
N ALA A 110 -26.59 13.43 9.45
CA ALA A 110 -28.05 13.41 9.60
C ALA A 110 -28.44 13.12 11.05
N ALA A 111 -28.27 14.12 11.92
CA ALA A 111 -28.89 14.21 13.23
C ALA A 111 -29.13 15.68 13.57
#